data_AF-A0A7V0W0R3-F1
#
_entry.id   AF-A0A7V0W0R3-F1
#
_cell.length_a   1.000
_cell.length_b   1.000
_cell.length_c   1.000
_cell.angle_alpha   90.00
_cell.angle_beta   90.00
_cell.angle_gamma   90.00
#
_symmetry.space_group_name_H-M   'P 1'
#
loop_
_entity.id
_entity.type
_entity.pdbx_description
1 polymer ?
#
loop_
_entity_poly.entity_id
_entity_poly.type
_entity_poly.pdbx_seq_one_letter_code
_entity_poly.pdbx_strand_id
1 'polypeptide(L)'
;MTHGDNSGLILPPKIAPIQAIIVPIIFDKSRSEVLEKVNQHINSLSDKVRVEADLRDEYTPGWKFNEWELKGVPIRIEVGPRDVKNEQVVIVRRDTREKTIVKEIELKDTIVKMLDDIQNNLFQRAKEFRDCHTYDVDDFSTFESIMKEGRGFIRANWCGSNECEKSIQDKTTATIRCIPLEEAEPTGKCVYCDEEGKYRVYFAKAY
;
A
#
# COMPACT_ATOMS: atom_id res chain seq x y z
N MET A 1 5.80 3.57 -5.81
CA MET A 1 4.70 4.35 -6.43
C MET A 1 3.34 3.98 -5.84
N THR A 2 2.93 2.71 -5.84
CA THR A 2 1.55 2.29 -5.51
C THR A 2 1.03 2.69 -4.11
N HIS A 3 1.82 2.52 -3.05
CA HIS A 3 1.31 2.68 -1.69
C HIS A 3 1.74 3.96 -0.99
N GLY A 4 2.82 4.59 -1.45
CA GLY A 4 3.40 5.77 -0.81
C GLY A 4 2.46 6.98 -0.84
N ASP A 5 2.70 7.92 0.06
CA ASP A 5 1.95 9.17 0.17
C ASP A 5 2.92 10.36 0.27
N ASN A 6 2.39 11.57 0.49
CA ASN A 6 3.19 12.78 0.64
C ASN A 6 4.10 12.78 1.88
N SER A 7 3.95 11.81 2.79
CA SER A 7 4.77 11.65 3.98
C SER A 7 5.77 10.49 3.85
N GLY A 8 5.86 9.84 2.70
CA GLY A 8 6.91 8.88 2.38
C GLY A 8 6.42 7.50 1.98
N LEU A 9 7.22 6.49 2.33
CA LEU A 9 6.90 5.10 2.04
C LEU A 9 5.73 4.61 2.89
N ILE A 10 4.96 3.68 2.33
CA ILE A 10 4.03 2.83 3.08
C ILE A 10 4.35 1.40 2.65
N LEU A 11 4.98 0.63 3.53
CA LEU A 11 5.45 -0.71 3.20
C LEU A 11 4.41 -1.75 3.62
N PRO A 12 4.05 -2.71 2.75
CA PRO A 12 3.29 -3.87 3.16
C PRO A 12 4.04 -4.68 4.24
N PRO A 13 3.37 -5.07 5.35
CA PRO A 13 4.00 -5.77 6.46
C PRO A 13 4.77 -7.04 6.10
N LYS A 14 4.37 -7.76 5.05
CA LYS A 14 5.08 -8.98 4.61
C LYS A 14 6.48 -8.70 4.06
N ILE A 15 6.75 -7.48 3.60
CA ILE A 15 8.06 -7.09 3.02
C ILE A 15 8.79 -6.00 3.79
N ALA A 16 8.14 -5.33 4.76
CA ALA A 16 8.74 -4.26 5.53
C ALA A 16 9.94 -4.78 6.36
N PRO A 17 11.17 -4.23 6.24
CA PRO A 17 12.32 -4.71 7.02
C PRO A 17 12.06 -4.64 8.52
N ILE A 18 11.48 -3.52 8.97
CA ILE A 18 10.95 -3.31 10.32
C ILE A 18 9.44 -3.21 10.19
N GLN A 19 8.72 -4.05 10.93
CA GLN A 19 7.25 -4.08 10.97
C GLN A 19 6.69 -3.18 12.06
N ALA A 20 7.37 -3.14 13.22
CA ALA A 20 6.99 -2.30 14.34
C ALA A 20 8.22 -1.55 14.88
N ILE A 21 8.10 -0.25 15.09
CA ILE A 21 9.12 0.56 15.76
C ILE A 21 8.58 1.06 17.10
N ILE A 22 9.32 0.79 18.18
CA ILE A 22 9.01 1.29 19.51
C ILE A 22 9.75 2.62 19.72
N VAL A 23 9.00 3.67 20.05
CA VAL A 23 9.55 4.99 20.35
C VAL A 23 9.24 5.34 21.81
N PRO A 24 10.24 5.29 22.71
CA PRO A 24 10.04 5.72 24.09
C PRO A 24 9.87 7.24 24.17
N ILE A 25 8.90 7.68 24.97
CA ILE A 25 8.66 9.09 25.30
C ILE A 25 9.21 9.30 26.71
N ILE A 26 10.45 9.77 26.80
CA ILE A 26 11.18 9.84 28.06
C ILE A 26 11.10 11.25 28.65
N PHE A 27 10.75 11.31 29.94
CA PHE A 27 11.01 12.45 30.81
C PHE A 27 12.01 12.01 31.90
N ASP A 28 12.98 12.85 32.28
CA ASP A 28 14.17 12.45 33.06
C ASP A 28 13.91 11.50 34.23
N LYS A 29 12.85 11.73 35.02
CA LYS A 29 12.53 10.93 36.22
C LYS A 29 11.97 9.53 35.96
N SER A 30 11.61 9.21 34.72
CA SER A 30 10.90 7.98 34.32
C SER A 30 11.67 7.11 33.33
N ARG A 31 12.92 7.49 33.05
CA ARG A 31 13.73 6.90 31.98
C ARG A 31 13.95 5.39 32.16
N SER A 32 14.36 4.96 33.35
CA SER A 32 14.64 3.54 33.62
C SER A 32 13.39 2.68 33.44
N GLU A 33 12.27 3.11 34.02
CA GLU A 33 10.98 2.42 33.97
C GLU A 33 10.48 2.26 32.52
N VAL A 34 10.56 3.33 31.71
CA VAL A 34 10.17 3.30 30.29
C VAL A 34 11.08 2.38 29.48
N LEU A 35 12.40 2.47 29.66
CA LEU A 35 13.35 1.63 28.90
C LEU A 35 13.24 0.15 29.26
N GLU A 36 13.01 -0.17 30.53
CA GLU A 36 12.73 -1.54 30.95
C GLU A 36 11.48 -2.08 30.25
N LYS A 37 10.40 -1.28 30.21
CA LYS A 37 9.17 -1.65 29.53
C LYS A 37 9.35 -1.83 28.02
N VAL A 38 10.12 -0.96 27.37
CA VAL A 38 10.47 -1.11 25.95
C VAL A 38 11.15 -2.45 25.69
N ASN A 39 12.14 -2.83 26.51
CA ASN A 39 12.82 -4.12 26.36
C ASN A 39 11.87 -5.31 26.55
N GLN A 40 10.94 -5.23 27.51
CA GLN A 40 9.89 -6.25 27.70
C GLN A 40 9.03 -6.39 26.43
N HIS A 41 8.61 -5.27 25.83
CA HIS A 41 7.82 -5.30 24.60
C HIS A 41 8.59 -5.88 23.42
N ILE A 42 9.86 -5.49 23.20
CA ILE A 42 10.71 -6.08 22.16
C ILE A 42 10.75 -7.61 22.32
N ASN A 43 11.06 -8.09 23.53
CA ASN A 43 11.17 -9.52 23.81
C ASN A 43 9.85 -10.26 23.60
N SER A 44 8.71 -9.65 23.94
CA SER A 44 7.40 -10.26 23.77
C SER A 44 6.95 -10.37 22.31
N LEU A 45 7.45 -9.48 21.44
CA LEU A 45 7.03 -9.34 20.05
C LEU A 45 7.96 -10.02 19.05
N SER A 46 9.26 -10.14 19.38
CA SER A 46 10.33 -10.51 18.43
C SER A 46 10.20 -11.91 17.80
N ASP A 47 9.43 -12.81 18.40
CA ASP A 47 9.16 -14.14 17.85
C ASP A 47 8.14 -14.15 16.70
N LYS A 48 7.35 -13.07 16.56
CA LYS A 48 6.30 -12.93 15.52
C LYS A 48 6.46 -11.68 14.66
N VAL A 49 7.16 -10.67 15.16
CA VAL A 49 7.21 -9.33 14.58
C VAL A 49 8.67 -8.89 14.45
N ARG A 50 9.04 -8.37 13.28
CA ARG A 50 10.31 -7.66 13.09
C ARG A 50 10.22 -6.30 13.78
N VAL A 51 10.57 -6.28 15.06
CA VAL A 51 10.43 -5.13 15.94
C VAL A 51 11.79 -4.54 16.29
N GLU A 52 11.90 -3.21 16.29
CA GLU A 52 13.05 -2.47 16.78
C GLU A 52 12.61 -1.36 17.74
N ALA A 53 13.57 -0.74 18.43
CA ALA A 53 13.31 0.45 19.24
C ALA A 53 14.29 1.58 18.90
N ASP A 54 13.76 2.80 18.86
CA ASP A 54 14.55 4.00 18.60
C ASP A 54 14.95 4.70 19.91
N LEU A 55 16.11 4.33 20.43
CA LEU A 55 16.63 4.78 21.73
C LEU A 55 17.53 6.02 21.64
N ARG A 56 17.66 6.66 20.47
CA ARG A 56 18.52 7.85 20.28
C ARG A 56 18.02 9.03 21.11
N ASP A 57 18.85 9.58 21.99
CA ASP A 57 18.44 10.67 22.90
C ASP A 57 18.52 12.05 22.27
N GLU A 58 19.30 12.19 21.21
CA GLU A 58 19.53 13.43 20.48
C GLU A 58 18.31 13.90 19.66
N TYR A 59 17.32 13.02 19.48
CA TYR A 59 16.12 13.29 18.69
C TYR A 59 14.85 13.32 19.53
N THR A 60 14.02 14.34 19.28
CA THR A 60 12.69 14.44 19.91
C THR A 60 11.77 13.31 19.40
N PRO A 61 10.76 12.88 20.17
CA PRO A 61 9.81 11.86 19.72
C PRO A 61 9.15 12.22 18.38
N GLY A 62 8.76 13.49 18.19
CA GLY A 62 8.18 13.95 16.93
C GLY A 62 9.12 13.82 15.73
N TRP A 63 10.42 14.02 15.92
CA TRP A 63 11.41 13.80 14.87
C TRP A 63 11.50 12.31 14.49
N LYS A 64 11.57 11.43 15.50
CA LYS A 64 11.57 9.98 15.31
C LYS A 64 10.30 9.50 14.60
N PHE A 65 9.15 10.03 15.00
CA PHE A 65 7.86 9.70 14.38
C PHE A 65 7.89 9.96 12.88
N ASN A 66 8.34 11.15 12.48
CA ASN A 66 8.43 11.52 11.09
C ASN A 66 9.44 10.67 10.31
N GLU A 67 10.61 10.37 10.89
CA GLU A 67 11.62 9.54 10.22
C GLU A 67 11.08 8.13 9.91
N TRP A 68 10.42 7.50 10.89
CA TRP A 68 9.88 6.15 10.70
C TRP A 68 8.63 6.12 9.83
N GLU A 69 7.84 7.19 9.82
CA GLU A 69 6.77 7.38 8.85
C GLU A 69 7.32 7.53 7.43
N LEU A 70 8.39 8.30 7.25
CA LEU A 70 9.07 8.49 5.96
C LEU A 70 9.63 7.16 5.44
N LYS A 71 10.24 6.37 6.32
CA LYS A 71 10.74 5.01 6.03
C LYS A 71 9.63 3.97 5.81
N GLY A 72 8.39 4.29 6.18
CA GLY A 72 7.22 3.47 5.93
C GLY A 72 7.08 2.26 6.84
N VAL A 73 7.59 2.34 8.07
CA VAL A 73 7.39 1.30 9.08
C VAL A 73 5.87 1.15 9.34
N PRO A 74 5.27 -0.05 9.18
CA PRO A 74 3.83 -0.24 9.25
C PRO A 74 3.18 0.22 10.56
N ILE A 75 3.84 -0.06 11.69
CA ILE A 75 3.33 0.23 13.02
C ILE A 75 4.37 0.99 13.84
N ARG A 76 3.95 2.07 14.49
CA ARG A 76 4.70 2.72 15.56
C ARG A 76 4.04 2.43 16.91
N ILE A 77 4.84 2.07 17.89
CA ILE A 77 4.41 1.86 19.28
C ILE A 77 5.04 2.96 20.12
N GLU A 78 4.23 3.78 20.77
CA GLU A 78 4.67 4.86 21.64
C GLU A 78 4.56 4.39 23.10
N VAL A 79 5.65 4.53 23.86
CA VAL A 79 5.74 4.07 25.26
C VAL A 79 6.16 5.24 26.13
N GLY A 80 5.22 5.80 26.89
CA GLY A 80 5.48 6.89 27.83
C GLY A 80 5.15 6.52 29.28
N PRO A 81 5.53 7.35 30.27
CA PRO A 81 5.37 7.00 31.69
C PRO A 81 3.91 6.87 32.12
N ARG A 82 3.02 7.61 31.45
CA ARG A 82 1.58 7.50 31.68
C ARG A 82 1.05 6.15 31.22
N ASP A 83 1.54 5.66 30.09
CA ASP A 83 1.08 4.41 29.49
C ASP A 83 1.61 3.21 30.27
N VAL A 84 2.87 3.27 30.73
CA VAL A 84 3.46 2.28 31.65
C VAL A 84 2.63 2.16 32.94
N LYS A 85 2.26 3.28 33.58
CA LYS A 85 1.44 3.27 34.79
C LYS A 85 0.03 2.70 34.59
N ASN A 86 -0.48 2.77 33.36
CA ASN A 86 -1.81 2.29 33.00
C ASN A 86 -1.79 0.90 32.35
N GLU A 87 -0.61 0.26 32.29
CA GLU A 87 -0.37 -1.04 31.64
C GLU A 87 -0.93 -1.06 30.21
N GLN A 88 -0.60 -0.03 29.45
CA GLN A 88 -1.04 0.15 28.08
C GLN A 88 0.09 0.70 27.20
N VAL A 89 -0.13 0.67 25.89
CA VAL A 89 0.71 1.36 24.90
C VAL A 89 -0.18 2.06 23.87
N VAL A 90 0.39 3.05 23.19
CA VAL A 90 -0.26 3.70 22.04
C VAL A 90 0.31 3.10 20.77
N ILE A 91 -0.55 2.62 19.88
CA ILE A 91 -0.20 2.08 18.57
C ILE A 91 -0.69 3.04 17.49
N VAL A 92 0.18 3.34 16.54
CA VAL A 92 -0.13 4.20 15.39
C VAL A 92 0.13 3.44 14.10
N ARG A 93 -0.89 3.36 13.24
CA ARG A 93 -0.78 2.75 11.91
C ARG A 93 -0.20 3.72 10.90
N ARG A 94 0.67 3.23 10.01
CA ARG A 94 1.26 4.07 8.96
C ARG A 94 0.33 4.36 7.79
N ASP A 95 -0.51 3.40 7.41
CA ASP A 95 -1.39 3.49 6.24
C ASP A 95 -2.61 4.42 6.46
N THR A 96 -3.17 4.44 7.67
CA THR A 96 -4.35 5.24 8.03
C THR A 96 -4.07 6.38 9.01
N ARG A 97 -2.94 6.36 9.73
CA ARG A 97 -2.62 7.24 10.88
C ARG A 97 -3.56 7.08 12.07
N GLU A 98 -4.35 6.02 12.09
CA GLU A 98 -5.20 5.67 13.22
C GLU A 98 -4.35 5.43 14.47
N LYS A 99 -4.80 6.00 15.59
CA LYS A 99 -4.18 5.83 16.90
C LYS A 99 -5.08 5.00 17.79
N THR A 100 -4.55 3.93 18.35
CA THR A 100 -5.28 3.02 19.24
C THR A 100 -4.51 2.85 20.55
N ILE A 101 -5.22 2.87 21.67
CA ILE A 101 -4.65 2.51 22.98
C ILE A 101 -4.92 1.03 23.22
N VAL A 102 -3.89 0.27 23.55
CA VAL A 102 -3.98 -1.19 23.70
C VAL A 102 -3.37 -1.59 25.03
N LYS A 103 -4.01 -2.51 25.74
CA LYS A 103 -3.48 -3.07 26.99
C LYS A 103 -2.24 -3.91 26.70
N GLU A 104 -1.24 -3.85 27.58
CA GLU A 104 0.02 -4.57 27.38
C GLU A 104 -0.18 -6.08 27.17
N ILE A 105 -1.17 -6.67 27.85
CA ILE A 105 -1.51 -8.10 27.74
C ILE A 105 -2.05 -8.49 26.36
N GLU A 106 -2.65 -7.54 25.62
CA GLU A 106 -3.23 -7.75 24.29
C GLU A 106 -2.30 -7.29 23.16
N LEU A 107 -1.15 -6.72 23.51
CA LEU A 107 -0.25 -6.05 22.56
C LEU A 107 0.17 -6.97 21.43
N LYS A 108 0.65 -8.18 21.75
CA LYS A 108 1.17 -9.12 20.77
C LYS A 108 0.13 -9.53 19.75
N ASP A 109 -1.04 -9.97 20.22
CA ASP A 109 -2.12 -10.44 19.35
C ASP A 109 -2.68 -9.30 18.50
N THR A 110 -2.76 -8.10 19.09
CA THR A 110 -3.22 -6.90 18.38
C THR A 110 -2.25 -6.49 17.27
N ILE A 111 -0.93 -6.50 17.53
CA ILE A 111 0.07 -6.18 16.51
C ILE A 111 0.02 -7.18 15.36
N VAL A 112 -0.03 -8.49 15.65
CA VAL A 112 -0.08 -9.53 14.60
C VAL A 112 -1.31 -9.32 13.72
N LYS A 113 -2.50 -9.14 14.33
CA LYS A 113 -3.73 -8.87 13.59
C LYS A 113 -3.65 -7.57 12.78
N MET A 114 -3.14 -6.49 13.37
CA MET A 114 -2.99 -5.20 12.68
C MET A 114 -2.07 -5.31 11.45
N LEU A 115 -1.00 -6.11 11.51
CA LEU A 115 -0.13 -6.30 10.35
C LEU A 115 -0.87 -7.01 9.20
N ASP A 116 -1.72 -7.99 9.49
CA ASP A 116 -2.56 -8.62 8.46
C ASP A 116 -3.62 -7.65 7.92
N ASP A 117 -4.24 -6.86 8.78
CA ASP A 117 -5.23 -5.84 8.38
C ASP A 117 -4.61 -4.75 7.50
N ILE A 118 -3.40 -4.27 7.82
CA ILE A 118 -2.65 -3.32 7.00
C ILE A 118 -2.33 -3.95 5.63
N GLN A 119 -1.86 -5.20 5.61
CA GLN A 119 -1.54 -5.90 4.37
C GLN A 119 -2.76 -6.01 3.45
N ASN A 120 -3.93 -6.36 4.01
CA ASN A 120 -5.18 -6.47 3.27
C ASN A 120 -5.69 -5.11 2.81
N ASN A 121 -5.63 -4.08 3.67
CA ASN A 121 -6.05 -2.73 3.32
C ASN A 121 -5.24 -2.18 2.14
N LEU A 122 -3.91 -2.31 2.18
CA LEU A 122 -3.04 -1.86 1.09
C LEU A 122 -3.34 -2.56 -0.23
N PHE A 123 -3.65 -3.86 -0.19
CA PHE A 123 -4.06 -4.60 -1.37
C PHE A 123 -5.40 -4.10 -1.91
N GLN A 124 -6.44 -3.99 -1.07
CA GLN A 124 -7.76 -3.58 -1.52
C GLN A 124 -7.75 -2.15 -2.06
N ARG A 125 -7.08 -1.22 -1.38
CA ARG A 125 -6.92 0.16 -1.86
C ARG A 125 -6.27 0.21 -3.24
N ALA A 126 -5.21 -0.58 -3.46
CA ALA A 126 -4.53 -0.64 -4.75
C ALA A 126 -5.38 -1.32 -5.84
N LYS A 127 -6.13 -2.37 -5.46
CA LYS A 127 -7.04 -3.08 -6.36
C LYS A 127 -8.18 -2.16 -6.81
N GLU A 128 -8.87 -1.52 -5.86
CA GLU A 128 -9.94 -0.57 -6.13
C GLU A 128 -9.46 0.59 -7.00
N PHE A 129 -8.27 1.14 -6.72
CA PHE A 129 -7.67 2.19 -7.55
C PHE A 129 -7.45 1.71 -8.99
N ARG A 130 -6.88 0.52 -9.18
CA ARG A 130 -6.70 -0.05 -10.52
C ARG A 130 -8.05 -0.27 -11.22
N ASP A 131 -9.01 -0.87 -10.52
CA ASP A 131 -10.31 -1.24 -11.08
C ASP A 131 -11.13 0.01 -11.47
N CYS A 132 -11.10 1.09 -10.68
CA CYS A 132 -11.79 2.34 -11.02
C CYS A 132 -11.08 3.18 -12.09
N HIS A 133 -9.81 2.86 -12.41
CA HIS A 133 -9.07 3.42 -13.53
C HIS A 133 -8.91 2.39 -14.67
N THR A 134 -9.79 1.40 -14.74
CA THR A 134 -9.87 0.44 -15.83
C THR A 134 -11.23 0.59 -16.50
N TYR A 135 -11.22 0.97 -17.78
CA TYR A 135 -12.43 1.33 -18.51
C TYR A 135 -12.76 0.29 -19.57
N ASP A 136 -13.99 -0.22 -19.57
CA ASP A 136 -14.51 -1.00 -20.69
C ASP A 136 -14.92 -0.07 -21.83
N VAL A 137 -14.34 -0.29 -23.01
CA VAL A 137 -14.55 0.58 -24.18
C VAL A 137 -14.79 -0.28 -25.42
N ASP A 138 -15.82 0.08 -26.18
CA ASP A 138 -16.22 -0.61 -27.41
C ASP A 138 -16.13 0.28 -28.66
N ASP A 139 -15.71 1.55 -28.54
CA ASP A 139 -15.51 2.47 -29.65
C ASP A 139 -14.16 3.21 -29.59
N PHE A 140 -13.59 3.53 -30.76
CA PHE A 140 -12.28 4.16 -30.83
C PHE A 140 -12.26 5.63 -30.37
N SER A 141 -13.39 6.34 -30.44
CA SER A 141 -13.43 7.75 -30.07
C SER A 141 -13.28 7.93 -28.56
N THR A 142 -14.02 7.13 -27.78
CA THR A 142 -13.89 7.05 -26.33
C THR A 142 -12.48 6.56 -25.95
N PHE A 143 -11.96 5.57 -26.68
CA PHE A 143 -10.61 5.05 -26.47
C PHE A 143 -9.57 6.17 -26.56
N GLU A 144 -9.62 6.96 -27.63
CA GLU A 144 -8.67 8.04 -27.87
C GLU A 144 -8.79 9.14 -26.80
N SER A 145 -10.01 9.47 -26.35
CA SER A 145 -10.23 10.46 -25.28
C SER A 145 -9.56 10.04 -23.96
N ILE A 146 -9.81 8.80 -23.51
CA ILE A 146 -9.22 8.26 -22.28
C ILE A 146 -7.69 8.24 -22.38
N MET A 147 -7.14 7.84 -23.53
CA MET A 147 -5.68 7.81 -23.73
C MET A 147 -5.06 9.20 -23.83
N LYS A 148 -5.79 10.22 -24.28
CA LYS A 148 -5.32 11.63 -24.25
C LYS A 148 -5.23 12.17 -22.82
N GLU A 149 -6.19 11.85 -21.97
CA GLU A 149 -6.15 12.21 -20.53
C GLU A 149 -5.00 11.49 -19.79
N GLY A 150 -4.58 10.33 -20.32
CA GLY A 150 -3.27 9.74 -20.03
C GLY A 150 -3.20 8.98 -18.70
N ARG A 151 -4.31 8.40 -18.23
CA ARG A 151 -4.35 7.63 -16.98
C ARG A 151 -5.19 6.36 -17.12
N GLY A 152 -4.70 5.27 -16.53
CA GLY A 152 -5.45 4.02 -16.39
C GLY A 152 -5.23 3.01 -17.52
N PHE A 153 -6.11 2.01 -17.53
CA PHE A 153 -6.17 0.93 -18.51
C PHE A 153 -7.48 1.01 -19.29
N ILE A 154 -7.45 0.59 -20.55
CA ILE A 154 -8.66 0.32 -21.32
C ILE A 154 -8.76 -1.18 -21.53
N ARG A 155 -9.91 -1.75 -21.22
CA ARG A 155 -10.27 -3.10 -21.62
C ARG A 155 -11.18 -3.03 -22.83
N ALA A 156 -10.77 -3.66 -23.93
CA ALA A 156 -11.47 -3.56 -25.19
C ALA A 156 -11.32 -4.85 -26.01
N ASN A 157 -12.24 -5.06 -26.96
CA ASN A 157 -12.15 -6.14 -27.93
C ASN A 157 -11.11 -5.80 -29.00
N TRP A 158 -10.32 -6.79 -29.41
CA TRP A 158 -9.29 -6.66 -30.45
C TRP A 158 -9.38 -7.82 -31.45
N CYS A 159 -9.20 -7.52 -32.74
CA CYS A 159 -9.34 -8.48 -33.84
C CYS A 159 -8.16 -9.45 -34.00
N GLY A 160 -7.05 -9.24 -33.28
CA GLY A 160 -5.85 -10.08 -33.39
C GLY A 160 -4.87 -9.69 -34.49
N SER A 161 -5.10 -8.58 -35.22
CA SER A 161 -4.21 -8.11 -36.29
C SER A 161 -3.12 -7.17 -35.75
N ASN A 162 -1.88 -7.44 -36.15
CA ASN A 162 -0.72 -6.61 -35.83
C ASN A 162 -0.84 -5.20 -36.45
N GLU A 163 -1.41 -5.08 -37.65
CA GLU A 163 -1.65 -3.80 -38.31
C GLU A 163 -2.66 -2.95 -37.52
N CYS A 164 -3.68 -3.59 -36.96
CA CYS A 164 -4.67 -2.95 -36.11
C CYS A 164 -4.03 -2.44 -34.81
N GLU A 165 -3.23 -3.27 -34.14
CA GLU A 165 -2.51 -2.85 -32.92
C GLU A 165 -1.58 -1.67 -33.21
N LYS A 166 -0.79 -1.75 -34.30
CA LYS A 166 0.10 -0.68 -34.72
C LYS A 166 -0.65 0.62 -34.99
N SER A 167 -1.81 0.55 -35.65
CA SER A 167 -2.63 1.73 -35.92
C SER A 167 -3.14 2.41 -34.65
N ILE A 168 -3.55 1.62 -33.64
CA ILE A 168 -3.93 2.13 -32.32
C ILE A 168 -2.73 2.80 -31.65
N GLN A 169 -1.55 2.16 -31.68
CA GLN A 169 -0.32 2.69 -31.12
C GLN A 169 0.09 4.02 -31.77
N ASP A 170 0.10 4.09 -33.10
CA ASP A 170 0.51 5.30 -33.83
C ASP A 170 -0.41 6.49 -33.52
N LYS A 171 -1.69 6.24 -33.24
CA LYS A 171 -2.69 7.29 -32.92
C LYS A 171 -2.72 7.69 -31.45
N THR A 172 -2.44 6.77 -30.53
CA THR A 172 -2.74 6.96 -29.09
C THR A 172 -1.55 6.74 -28.17
N THR A 173 -0.43 6.23 -28.71
CA THR A 173 0.74 5.68 -28.00
C THR A 173 0.43 4.51 -27.05
N ALA A 174 -0.82 4.07 -26.99
CA ALA A 174 -1.22 2.91 -26.22
C ALA A 174 -0.82 1.62 -26.93
N THR A 175 -0.49 0.61 -26.14
CA THR A 175 -0.02 -0.69 -26.61
C THR A 175 -0.67 -1.76 -25.75
N ILE A 176 -0.87 -2.96 -26.31
CA ILE A 176 -1.47 -4.07 -25.57
C ILE A 176 -0.53 -4.45 -24.42
N ARG A 177 -1.08 -4.52 -23.21
CA ARG A 177 -0.37 -4.91 -21.99
C ARG A 177 -0.41 -6.41 -21.77
N CYS A 178 -1.60 -6.99 -21.94
CA CYS A 178 -1.81 -8.43 -21.85
C CYS A 178 -3.13 -8.84 -22.50
N ILE A 179 -3.17 -10.11 -22.88
CA ILE A 179 -4.39 -10.86 -23.14
C ILE A 179 -4.65 -11.67 -21.86
N PRO A 180 -5.75 -11.44 -21.13
CA PRO A 180 -6.03 -12.15 -19.87
C PRO A 180 -6.24 -13.64 -20.09
N LEU A 181 -5.75 -14.46 -19.15
CA LEU A 181 -5.84 -15.92 -19.24
C LEU A 181 -7.27 -16.45 -19.01
N GLU A 182 -8.04 -15.76 -18.17
CA GLU A 182 -9.37 -16.18 -17.69
C GLU A 182 -10.41 -15.06 -17.89
N GLU A 183 -10.55 -14.53 -19.10
CA GLU A 183 -11.65 -13.60 -19.44
C GLU A 183 -12.74 -14.26 -20.29
N ALA A 184 -13.94 -13.67 -20.22
CA ALA A 184 -15.05 -14.05 -21.08
C ALA A 184 -14.68 -13.84 -22.56
N GLU A 185 -15.22 -14.70 -23.43
CA GLU A 185 -15.03 -14.54 -24.86
C GLU A 185 -15.44 -13.13 -25.31
N PRO A 186 -14.74 -12.55 -26.31
CA PRO A 186 -15.10 -11.25 -26.86
C PRO A 186 -16.55 -11.31 -27.38
N THR A 187 -17.40 -10.44 -26.86
CA THR A 187 -18.83 -10.40 -27.22
C THR A 187 -19.14 -9.37 -28.31
N GLY A 188 -18.12 -8.81 -28.97
CA GLY A 188 -18.30 -7.71 -29.91
C GLY A 188 -17.14 -7.45 -30.87
N LYS A 189 -17.21 -6.30 -31.53
CA LYS A 189 -16.26 -5.88 -32.57
C LYS A 189 -14.98 -5.32 -31.98
N CYS A 190 -13.90 -5.38 -32.76
CA CYS A 190 -12.65 -4.72 -32.48
C CYS A 190 -12.87 -3.22 -32.31
N VAL A 191 -12.35 -2.66 -31.21
CA VAL A 191 -12.51 -1.25 -30.82
C VAL A 191 -12.04 -0.25 -31.87
N TYR A 192 -11.17 -0.67 -32.80
CA TYR A 192 -10.60 0.21 -33.83
C TYR A 192 -11.14 -0.03 -35.24
N CYS A 193 -11.15 -1.29 -35.70
CA CYS A 193 -11.43 -1.62 -37.10
C CYS A 193 -12.84 -2.17 -37.35
N ASP A 194 -13.69 -2.26 -36.33
CA ASP A 194 -15.07 -2.78 -36.40
C ASP A 194 -15.24 -4.24 -36.89
N GLU A 195 -14.15 -4.95 -37.16
CA GLU A 195 -14.11 -6.39 -37.44
C GLU A 195 -14.47 -7.22 -36.20
N GLU A 196 -14.74 -8.51 -36.37
CA GLU A 196 -15.01 -9.42 -35.25
C GLU A 196 -13.85 -9.45 -34.23
N GLY A 197 -14.16 -9.21 -32.95
CA GLY A 197 -13.20 -9.27 -31.87
C GLY A 197 -12.82 -10.72 -31.57
N LYS A 198 -11.51 -11.02 -31.54
CA LYS A 198 -10.98 -12.36 -31.21
C LYS A 198 -10.47 -12.46 -29.79
N TYR A 199 -10.08 -11.33 -29.19
CA TYR A 199 -9.55 -11.28 -27.85
C TYR A 199 -10.12 -10.07 -27.10
N ARG A 200 -10.37 -10.23 -25.80
CA ARG A 200 -10.51 -9.10 -24.87
C ARG A 200 -9.12 -8.80 -24.31
N VAL A 201 -8.66 -7.56 -24.42
CA VAL A 201 -7.28 -7.19 -24.08
C VAL A 201 -7.23 -5.89 -23.29
N TYR A 202 -6.15 -5.71 -22.52
CA TYR A 202 -5.86 -4.45 -21.83
C TYR A 202 -4.89 -3.60 -22.64
N PHE A 203 -5.26 -2.34 -22.91
CA PHE A 203 -4.41 -1.31 -23.47
C PHE A 203 -3.99 -0.32 -22.39
N ALA A 204 -2.74 0.15 -22.46
CA ALA A 204 -2.25 1.31 -21.70
C ALA A 204 -1.01 1.89 -22.36
N LYS A 205 -0.64 3.10 -21.94
CA LYS A 205 0.69 3.66 -22.21
C LYS A 205 1.72 2.97 -21.31
N ALA A 206 2.85 2.59 -21.89
CA ALA A 206 3.97 2.07 -21.12
C ALA A 206 4.61 3.18 -20.27
N TYR A 207 5.24 2.78 -19.16
CA TYR A 207 6.11 3.65 -18.37
C TYR A 207 7.37 4.05 -19.13
#